data_AF-A0A9P8VU22-F1
#
_entry.id   AF-A0A9P8VU22-F1
#
_cell.length_a   1.000
_cell.length_b   1.000
_cell.length_c   1.000
_cell.angle_alpha   90.00
_cell.angle_beta   90.00
_cell.angle_gamma   90.00
#
_symmetry.space_group_name_H-M   'P 1'
#
loop_
_entity.id
_entity.type
_entity.pdbx_description
1 polymer ?
#
loop_
_entity_poly.entity_id
_entity_poly.type
_entity_poly.pdbx_seq_one_letter_code
_entity_poly.pdbx_strand_id
1 'polypeptide(L)'
;MLEDQIAVYAVFEDVLRQELFDFVEAWNLHKIRLQKNRPHVVHGQPWMNYHYPDPSKACNWGIPIDRTVLGELVRPLANININTCLEPETKDWCRQVLRDMGYDEVVLGNYQEPDKLRPFKRFYLGLRDRIIRHIESGQQPMLAYRRAPTGGVAEYEALLARANQAQEDELADMEPAEQPLVELGVEDEDGNDIEGISNDEEEGGTSDREPE
;
A
#
# COMPACT_ATOMS: atom_id res chain seq x y z
N MET A 1 -1.29 -0.35 30.05
CA MET A 1 -1.71 1.06 29.90
C MET A 1 -1.21 1.56 28.53
N LEU A 2 -1.51 2.79 28.08
CA LEU A 2 -1.13 3.27 26.73
C LEU A 2 0.40 3.25 26.55
N GLU A 3 1.12 3.60 27.60
CA GLU A 3 2.58 3.70 27.68
C GLU A 3 3.24 2.33 27.47
N ASP A 4 2.66 1.29 28.07
CA ASP A 4 3.13 -0.08 27.88
C ASP A 4 2.93 -0.53 26.43
N GLN A 5 1.78 -0.21 25.83
CA GLN A 5 1.50 -0.56 24.44
C GLN A 5 2.51 0.11 23.51
N ILE A 6 2.73 1.41 23.68
CA ILE A 6 3.69 2.16 22.87
C ILE A 6 5.11 1.59 23.05
N ALA A 7 5.54 1.36 24.30
CA ALA A 7 6.86 0.81 24.58
C ALA A 7 7.05 -0.61 24.01
N VAL A 8 6.03 -1.47 24.10
CA VAL A 8 6.08 -2.83 23.53
C VAL A 8 6.22 -2.76 22.02
N TYR A 9 5.38 -2.00 21.33
CA TYR A 9 5.46 -1.92 19.88
C TYR A 9 6.76 -1.26 19.42
N ALA A 10 7.19 -0.16 20.05
CA ALA A 10 8.44 0.50 19.66
C ALA A 10 9.68 -0.39 19.77
N VAL A 11 9.74 -1.26 20.78
CA VAL A 11 10.89 -2.15 21.00
C VAL A 11 10.76 -3.45 20.22
N PHE A 12 9.59 -4.09 20.24
CA PHE A 12 9.46 -5.46 19.76
C PHE A 12 8.85 -5.58 18.37
N GLU A 13 8.22 -4.55 17.81
CA GLU A 13 7.54 -4.65 16.51
C GLU A 13 8.49 -5.13 15.40
N ASP A 14 9.64 -4.48 15.25
CA ASP A 14 10.60 -4.81 14.19
C ASP A 14 11.25 -6.19 14.45
N VAL A 15 11.52 -6.53 15.72
CA VAL A 15 12.06 -7.85 16.12
C VAL A 15 11.06 -8.96 15.78
N LEU A 16 9.81 -8.82 16.20
CA LEU A 16 8.76 -9.83 15.97
C LEU A 16 8.48 -10.02 14.48
N ARG A 17 8.53 -8.95 13.68
CA ARG A 17 8.38 -9.06 12.22
C ARG A 17 9.53 -9.82 11.58
N GLN A 18 10.77 -9.55 12.00
CA GLN A 18 11.92 -10.28 11.49
C GLN A 18 11.84 -11.76 11.87
N GLU A 19 11.54 -12.09 13.13
CA GLU A 19 11.38 -13.48 13.59
C GLU A 19 10.26 -14.21 12.83
N LEU A 20 9.14 -13.54 12.55
CA LEU A 20 8.06 -14.11 11.74
C LEU A 20 8.52 -14.35 10.29
N PHE A 21 9.24 -13.40 9.71
CA PHE A 21 9.79 -13.54 8.36
C PHE A 21 10.77 -14.72 8.29
N ASP A 22 11.73 -14.78 9.20
CA ASP A 22 12.76 -15.83 9.28
C ASP A 22 12.10 -17.20 9.49
N PHE A 23 11.07 -17.27 10.35
CA PHE A 23 10.28 -18.47 10.52
C PHE A 23 9.64 -18.92 9.21
N VAL A 24 8.92 -18.03 8.52
CA VAL A 24 8.24 -18.35 7.25
C VAL A 24 9.24 -18.76 6.18
N GLU A 25 10.39 -18.08 6.07
CA GLU A 25 11.44 -18.42 5.11
C GLU A 25 12.02 -19.81 5.39
N ALA A 26 12.44 -20.06 6.65
CA ALA A 26 12.97 -21.37 7.05
C ALA A 26 11.96 -22.49 6.80
N TRP A 27 10.68 -22.24 7.09
CA TRP A 27 9.61 -23.22 6.84
C TRP A 27 9.29 -23.37 5.36
N ASN A 28 9.44 -22.35 4.53
CA ASN A 28 9.19 -22.50 3.09
C ASN A 28 10.33 -23.23 2.37
N LEU A 29 11.54 -23.19 2.92
CA LEU A 29 12.73 -23.85 2.38
C LEU A 29 12.93 -25.29 2.89
N HIS A 30 12.34 -25.66 4.04
CA HIS A 30 12.52 -26.99 4.61
C HIS A 30 11.99 -28.07 3.65
N LYS A 31 12.72 -29.19 3.53
CA LYS A 31 12.31 -30.29 2.66
C LYS A 31 11.47 -31.31 3.43
N ILE A 32 10.19 -31.39 3.11
CA ILE A 32 9.31 -32.48 3.54
C ILE A 32 9.82 -33.78 2.90
N ARG A 33 10.19 -34.75 3.73
CA ARG A 33 10.75 -36.03 3.27
C ARG A 33 9.65 -36.95 2.76
N LEU A 34 9.98 -37.73 1.73
CA LEU A 34 9.11 -38.79 1.23
C LEU A 34 8.91 -39.87 2.31
N GLN A 35 7.65 -40.20 2.61
CA GLN A 35 7.27 -41.23 3.57
C GLN A 35 6.67 -42.43 2.83
N LYS A 36 7.37 -43.57 2.82
CA LYS A 36 6.96 -44.78 2.07
C LYS A 36 5.56 -45.27 2.42
N ASN A 37 5.14 -45.14 3.67
CA ASN A 37 3.84 -45.63 4.15
C ASN A 37 2.72 -44.57 4.05
N ARG A 38 2.98 -43.39 3.46
CA ARG A 38 2.01 -42.31 3.33
C ARG A 38 2.03 -41.72 1.91
N PRO A 39 1.47 -42.42 0.93
CA PRO A 39 1.49 -41.99 -0.47
C PRO A 39 0.69 -40.69 -0.74
N HIS A 40 -0.21 -40.30 0.16
CA HIS A 40 -0.99 -39.06 0.08
C HIS A 40 -0.22 -37.81 0.54
N VAL A 41 0.94 -37.97 1.18
CA VAL A 41 1.72 -36.84 1.68
C VAL A 41 2.58 -36.28 0.55
N VAL A 42 2.39 -34.99 0.25
CA VAL A 42 3.21 -34.28 -0.73
C VAL A 42 4.59 -34.01 -0.11
N HIS A 43 5.63 -34.59 -0.70
CA HIS A 43 7.02 -34.36 -0.32
C HIS A 43 7.64 -33.23 -1.15
N GLY A 44 8.81 -32.73 -0.75
CA GLY A 44 9.46 -31.59 -1.41
C GLY A 44 9.47 -30.35 -0.53
N GLN A 45 9.82 -29.20 -1.10
CA GLN A 45 9.81 -27.94 -0.38
C GLN A 45 8.40 -27.34 -0.43
N PRO A 46 7.82 -26.86 0.69
CA PRO A 46 6.50 -26.24 0.70
C PRO A 46 6.35 -25.13 -0.34
N TRP A 47 7.35 -24.26 -0.47
CA TRP A 47 7.35 -23.20 -1.49
C TRP A 47 7.16 -23.75 -2.91
N MET A 48 7.91 -24.79 -3.27
CA MET A 48 7.82 -25.44 -4.58
C MET A 48 6.47 -26.14 -4.75
N ASN A 49 5.99 -26.81 -3.71
CA ASN A 49 4.71 -27.52 -3.77
C ASN A 49 3.52 -26.56 -3.94
N TYR A 50 3.62 -25.34 -3.42
CA TYR A 50 2.59 -24.32 -3.54
C TYR A 50 2.61 -23.63 -4.90
N HIS A 51 3.79 -23.18 -5.36
CA HIS A 51 3.91 -22.39 -6.59
C HIS A 51 4.04 -23.23 -7.88
N TYR A 52 4.56 -24.46 -7.75
CA TYR A 52 4.81 -25.37 -8.87
C TYR A 52 4.26 -26.77 -8.57
N PRO A 53 2.94 -26.90 -8.31
CA PRO A 53 2.35 -28.18 -7.99
C PRO A 53 2.47 -29.15 -9.17
N ASP A 54 2.68 -30.43 -8.88
CA ASP A 54 2.66 -31.51 -9.86
C ASP A 54 1.26 -31.58 -10.50
N PRO A 55 1.10 -31.28 -11.81
CA PRO A 55 -0.22 -31.23 -12.44
C PRO A 55 -0.95 -32.58 -12.43
N SER A 56 -0.22 -33.68 -12.27
CA SER A 56 -0.80 -35.02 -12.19
C SER A 56 -1.37 -35.35 -10.80
N LYS A 57 -0.99 -34.59 -9.76
CA LYS A 57 -1.35 -34.86 -8.37
C LYS A 57 -2.14 -33.72 -7.70
N ALA A 58 -2.08 -32.53 -8.26
CA ALA A 58 -2.71 -31.35 -7.69
C ALA A 58 -3.43 -30.55 -8.78
N CYS A 59 -4.66 -30.15 -8.47
CA CYS A 59 -5.49 -29.29 -9.31
C CYS A 59 -5.57 -27.90 -8.67
N ASN A 60 -5.53 -26.85 -9.49
CA ASN A 60 -5.76 -25.50 -9.01
C ASN A 60 -7.26 -25.28 -8.79
N TRP A 61 -7.67 -25.15 -7.53
CA TRP A 61 -9.05 -24.85 -7.13
C TRP A 61 -9.30 -23.35 -6.90
N GLY A 62 -8.31 -22.51 -7.20
CA GLY A 62 -8.43 -21.07 -7.09
C GLY A 62 -9.49 -20.52 -8.06
N ILE A 63 -10.41 -19.72 -7.54
CA ILE A 63 -11.34 -18.95 -8.35
C ILE A 63 -10.60 -17.70 -8.84
N PRO A 64 -10.64 -17.38 -10.15
CA PRO A 64 -10.05 -16.14 -10.63
C PRO A 64 -10.73 -14.95 -9.96
N ILE A 65 -9.93 -14.10 -9.32
CA ILE A 65 -10.42 -12.89 -8.65
C ILE A 65 -10.55 -11.79 -9.70
N ASP A 66 -11.72 -11.18 -9.77
CA ASP A 66 -11.91 -9.98 -10.57
C ASP A 66 -11.09 -8.84 -9.96
N ARG A 67 -10.08 -8.40 -10.71
CA ARG A 67 -9.16 -7.34 -10.28
C ARG A 67 -9.85 -5.98 -10.18
N THR A 68 -10.92 -5.76 -10.93
CA THR A 68 -11.68 -4.50 -10.89
C THR A 68 -12.42 -4.39 -9.56
N VAL A 69 -13.19 -5.42 -9.20
CA VAL A 69 -13.87 -5.53 -7.90
C VAL A 69 -12.87 -5.48 -6.75
N LEU A 70 -11.72 -6.17 -6.86
CA LEU A 70 -10.68 -6.08 -5.84
C LEU A 70 -10.13 -4.66 -5.67
N GLY A 71 -9.95 -3.92 -6.78
CA GLY A 71 -9.51 -2.52 -6.74
C GLY A 71 -10.50 -1.63 -5.99
N GLU A 72 -11.80 -1.79 -6.27
CA GLU A 72 -12.87 -1.07 -5.56
C GLU A 72 -12.89 -1.41 -4.07
N LEU A 73 -12.65 -2.69 -3.72
CA LEU A 73 -12.60 -3.15 -2.34
C LEU A 73 -11.39 -2.63 -1.56
N VAL A 74 -10.26 -2.44 -2.23
CA VAL A 74 -9.01 -1.96 -1.59
C VAL A 74 -9.00 -0.44 -1.42
N ARG A 75 -9.64 0.31 -2.33
CA ARG A 75 -9.68 1.77 -2.32
C ARG A 75 -9.96 2.41 -0.95
N PRO A 76 -11.03 2.04 -0.19
CA PRO A 76 -11.30 2.66 1.11
C PRO A 76 -10.24 2.36 2.18
N LEU A 77 -9.37 1.36 1.95
CA LEU A 77 -8.32 0.95 2.86
C LEU A 77 -6.96 1.57 2.54
N ALA A 78 -6.85 2.37 1.47
CA ALA A 78 -5.56 2.87 0.96
C ALA A 78 -4.73 3.64 2.01
N ASN A 79 -5.40 4.33 2.93
CA ASN A 79 -4.73 5.11 3.99
C ASN A 79 -4.36 4.27 5.23
N ILE A 80 -4.76 3.00 5.28
CA ILE A 80 -4.51 2.12 6.42
C ILE A 80 -3.18 1.39 6.20
N ASN A 81 -2.16 1.82 6.94
CA ASN A 81 -0.88 1.12 6.94
C ASN A 81 -0.86 0.01 8.01
N ILE A 82 -0.96 -1.24 7.56
CA ILE A 82 -0.88 -2.45 8.40
C ILE A 82 0.54 -2.75 8.90
N ASN A 83 1.56 -2.08 8.36
CA ASN A 83 2.96 -2.28 8.72
C ASN A 83 3.40 -1.41 9.90
N THR A 84 2.49 -0.70 10.56
CA THR A 84 2.83 0.00 11.81
C THR A 84 1.64 0.03 12.76
N CYS A 85 1.89 -0.32 14.02
CA CYS A 85 0.90 -0.18 15.09
C CYS A 85 0.99 1.19 15.81
N LEU A 86 2.02 1.99 15.49
CA LEU A 86 2.23 3.32 16.04
C LEU A 86 1.99 4.39 14.98
N GLU A 87 1.50 5.55 15.42
CA GLU A 87 1.51 6.74 14.56
C GLU A 87 2.95 7.12 14.19
N PRO A 88 3.20 7.68 12.99
CA PRO A 88 4.55 7.97 12.52
C PRO A 88 5.36 8.84 13.48
N GLU A 89 4.75 9.91 14.00
CA GLU A 89 5.39 10.82 14.95
C GLU A 89 5.78 10.13 16.26
N THR A 90 4.89 9.30 16.80
CA THR A 90 5.16 8.47 17.99
C THR A 90 6.31 7.51 17.74
N LYS A 91 6.32 6.87 16.57
CA LYS A 91 7.33 5.88 16.18
C LYS A 91 8.70 6.54 16.05
N ASP A 92 8.77 7.70 15.42
CA ASP A 92 10.01 8.45 15.23
C ASP A 92 10.56 8.97 16.55
N TRP A 93 9.69 9.50 17.43
CA TRP A 93 10.08 9.88 18.78
C TRP A 93 10.65 8.69 19.57
N CYS A 94 9.95 7.55 19.56
CA CYS A 94 10.42 6.35 20.25
C CYS A 94 11.75 5.85 19.69
N ARG A 95 11.93 5.88 18.37
CA ARG A 95 13.19 5.50 17.71
C ARG A 95 14.34 6.41 18.13
N GLN A 96 14.13 7.72 18.21
CA GLN A 96 15.17 8.63 18.67
C GLN A 96 15.57 8.33 20.12
N VAL A 97 14.58 8.14 21.00
CA VAL A 97 14.81 7.80 22.40
C VAL A 97 15.54 6.48 22.57
N LEU A 98 15.21 5.46 21.76
CA LEU A 98 15.86 4.16 21.75
C LEU A 98 17.30 4.23 21.22
N ARG A 99 17.55 5.02 20.16
CA ARG A 99 18.89 5.29 19.63
C ARG A 99 19.79 5.90 20.71
N ASP A 100 19.29 6.90 21.44
CA ASP A 100 20.02 7.53 22.53
C ASP A 100 20.34 6.56 23.68
N MET A 101 19.62 5.43 23.79
CA MET A 101 19.88 4.37 24.76
C MET A 101 20.87 3.30 24.26
N GLY A 102 21.27 3.35 22.99
CA GLY A 102 22.11 2.34 22.34
C GLY A 102 21.36 1.10 21.86
N TYR A 103 20.06 1.22 21.55
CA TYR A 103 19.23 0.09 21.11
C TYR A 103 19.75 -0.55 19.81
N ASP A 104 20.12 0.27 18.84
CA ASP A 104 20.55 -0.18 17.51
C ASP A 104 21.81 -1.07 17.58
N GLU A 105 22.72 -0.80 18.51
CA GLU A 105 23.93 -1.63 18.71
C GLU A 105 23.60 -3.04 19.20
N VAL A 106 22.55 -3.19 20.02
CA VAL A 106 22.10 -4.49 20.53
C VAL A 106 21.36 -5.26 19.46
N VAL A 107 20.49 -4.61 18.69
CA VAL A 107 19.75 -5.25 17.60
C VAL A 107 20.68 -5.76 16.50
N LEU A 108 21.70 -4.96 16.15
CA LEU A 108 22.71 -5.36 15.17
C LEU A 108 23.69 -6.43 15.69
N GLY A 109 23.60 -6.80 16.97
CA GLY A 109 24.50 -7.77 17.60
C GLY A 109 25.91 -7.25 17.87
N ASN A 110 26.13 -5.93 17.76
CA ASN A 110 27.43 -5.29 18.02
C ASN A 110 27.73 -5.17 19.52
N TYR A 111 26.68 -5.14 20.36
CA TYR A 111 26.79 -5.08 21.81
C TYR A 111 25.95 -6.16 22.47
N GLN A 112 26.51 -6.85 23.47
CA GLN A 112 25.80 -7.87 24.25
C GLN A 112 25.37 -7.29 25.60
N GLU A 113 24.05 -7.26 25.83
CA GLU A 113 23.49 -6.91 27.13
C GLU A 113 23.84 -7.96 28.19
N PRO A 114 24.04 -7.55 29.46
CA PRO A 114 24.39 -8.46 30.55
C PRO A 114 23.29 -9.50 30.84
N ASP A 115 22.01 -9.16 30.65
CA ASP A 115 20.90 -10.10 30.75
C ASP A 115 20.65 -10.79 29.40
N LYS A 116 21.38 -11.89 29.14
CA LYS A 116 21.29 -12.67 27.90
C LYS A 116 19.90 -13.24 27.62
N LEU A 117 19.12 -13.51 28.66
CA LEU A 117 17.77 -14.07 28.50
C LEU A 117 16.76 -13.01 28.09
N ARG A 118 17.04 -11.73 28.40
CA ARG A 118 16.14 -10.61 28.15
C ARG A 118 16.91 -9.39 27.65
N PRO A 119 17.51 -9.48 26.45
CA PRO A 119 18.36 -8.41 25.90
C PRO A 119 17.61 -7.08 25.77
N PHE A 120 16.31 -7.11 25.49
CA PHE A 120 15.51 -5.91 25.26
C PHE A 120 14.85 -5.32 26.52
N LYS A 121 14.96 -5.98 27.68
CA LYS A 121 14.26 -5.55 28.90
C LYS A 121 14.66 -4.15 29.37
N ARG A 122 15.95 -3.82 29.29
CA ARG A 122 16.49 -2.50 29.68
C ARG A 122 15.87 -1.38 28.84
N PHE A 123 15.76 -1.61 27.53
CA PHE A 123 15.18 -0.66 26.59
C PHE A 123 13.69 -0.48 26.80
N TYR A 124 12.94 -1.56 26.98
CA TYR A 124 11.51 -1.49 27.28
C TYR A 124 11.23 -0.69 28.55
N LEU A 125 11.90 -1.00 29.66
CA LEU A 125 11.67 -0.29 30.93
C LEU A 125 12.08 1.18 30.83
N GLY A 126 13.26 1.46 30.26
CA GLY A 126 13.75 2.83 30.13
C GLY A 126 12.92 3.69 29.16
N LEU A 127 12.44 3.11 28.07
CA LEU A 127 11.53 3.79 27.14
C LEU A 127 10.18 4.07 27.81
N ARG A 128 9.60 3.09 28.51
CA ARG A 128 8.34 3.26 29.24
C ARG A 128 8.42 4.41 30.25
N ASP A 129 9.49 4.47 31.05
CA ASP A 129 9.67 5.53 32.04
C ASP A 129 9.89 6.92 31.40
N ARG A 130 10.38 6.98 30.16
CA ARG A 130 10.47 8.23 29.38
C ARG A 130 9.11 8.62 28.77
N ILE A 131 8.34 7.65 28.29
CA ILE A 131 6.98 7.86 27.76
C ILE A 131 6.07 8.43 28.86
N ILE A 132 6.09 7.85 30.06
CA ILE A 132 5.30 8.34 31.21
C ILE A 132 5.59 9.81 31.47
N ARG A 133 6.88 10.17 31.58
CA ARG A 133 7.30 11.57 31.80
C ARG A 133 6.90 12.49 30.65
N HIS A 134 6.98 12.03 29.42
CA HIS A 134 6.59 12.81 28.24
C HIS A 134 5.08 13.09 28.23
N ILE A 135 4.25 12.08 28.51
CA ILE A 135 2.80 12.23 28.61
C ILE A 135 2.41 13.16 29.77
N GLU A 136 3.03 12.99 30.94
CA GLU A 136 2.80 13.87 32.10
C GLU A 136 3.20 15.33 31.82
N SER A 137 4.24 15.54 30.99
CA SER A 137 4.70 16.87 30.61
C SER A 137 3.82 17.58 29.58
N GLY A 138 2.93 16.84 28.89
CA GLY A 138 2.06 17.39 27.83
C GLY A 138 2.82 17.92 26.61
N GLN A 139 4.07 17.52 26.40
CA GLN A 139 4.88 17.96 25.26
C GLN A 139 4.45 17.30 23.94
N GLN A 140 4.69 17.98 22.84
CA GLN A 140 4.53 17.41 21.49
C GLN A 140 5.73 16.50 21.14
N PRO A 141 5.55 15.40 20.38
CA PRO A 141 4.28 14.93 19.80
C PRO A 141 3.38 14.27 20.86
N MET A 142 2.06 14.35 20.67
CA MET A 142 1.11 13.57 21.45
C MET A 142 1.27 12.09 21.13
N LEU A 143 1.89 11.35 22.04
CA LEU A 143 2.17 9.94 21.85
C LEU A 143 0.87 9.14 21.78
N ALA A 144 0.62 8.58 20.61
CA ALA A 144 -0.61 7.85 20.30
C ALA A 144 -0.32 6.48 19.68
N TYR A 145 -1.13 5.51 20.09
CA TYR A 145 -1.27 4.22 19.45
C TYR A 145 -2.19 4.35 18.24
N ARG A 146 -1.82 3.75 17.11
CA ARG A 146 -2.71 3.70 15.95
C ARG A 146 -3.84 2.73 16.25
N ARG A 147 -5.08 3.21 16.20
CA ARG A 147 -6.24 2.34 16.40
C ARG A 147 -6.22 1.25 15.32
N ALA A 148 -6.09 0.00 15.75
CA ALA A 148 -6.20 -1.12 14.84
C ALA A 148 -7.59 -1.08 14.18
N PRO A 149 -7.69 -1.38 12.86
CA PRO A 149 -8.97 -1.50 12.19
C PRO A 149 -9.65 -2.78 12.70
N THR A 150 -10.24 -2.72 13.88
CA THR A 150 -10.89 -3.85 14.58
C THR A 150 -12.32 -4.04 14.11
N GLY A 151 -12.59 -3.73 12.86
CA GLY A 151 -13.92 -3.74 12.27
C GLY A 151 -14.16 -4.93 11.37
N GLY A 152 -15.36 -5.51 11.49
CA GLY A 152 -15.89 -6.40 10.46
C GLY A 152 -16.50 -5.60 9.31
N VAL A 153 -17.52 -6.18 8.69
CA VAL A 153 -18.20 -5.60 7.52
C VAL A 153 -18.70 -4.17 7.75
N ALA A 154 -19.25 -3.86 8.93
CA ALA A 154 -19.82 -2.54 9.21
C ALA A 154 -18.79 -1.39 9.20
N GLU A 155 -17.56 -1.61 9.68
CA GLU A 155 -16.53 -0.57 9.66
C GLU A 155 -16.02 -0.35 8.23
N TYR A 156 -15.91 -1.44 7.46
CA TYR A 156 -15.59 -1.38 6.05
C TYR A 156 -16.64 -0.58 5.25
N GLU A 157 -17.94 -0.85 5.49
CA GLU A 157 -19.04 -0.10 4.86
C GLU A 157 -18.98 1.40 5.19
N ALA A 158 -18.63 1.75 6.43
CA ALA A 158 -18.46 3.15 6.82
C ALA A 158 -17.26 3.82 6.11
N LEU A 159 -16.15 3.09 5.93
CA LEU A 159 -14.99 3.58 5.17
C LEU A 159 -15.35 3.74 3.68
N LEU A 160 -16.09 2.79 3.13
CA LEU A 160 -16.55 2.84 1.74
C LEU A 160 -17.48 4.03 1.49
N ALA A 161 -18.42 4.29 2.40
CA ALA A 161 -19.31 5.44 2.32
C ALA A 161 -18.53 6.78 2.32
N ARG A 162 -17.52 6.90 3.19
CA ARG A 162 -16.64 8.09 3.23
C ARG A 162 -15.82 8.24 1.95
N ALA A 163 -15.29 7.14 1.41
CA ALA A 163 -14.53 7.17 0.17
C ALA A 163 -15.40 7.57 -1.05
N ASN A 164 -16.67 7.14 -1.07
CA ASN A 164 -17.63 7.58 -2.08
C ASN A 164 -17.95 9.07 -1.97
N GLN A 165 -18.21 9.57 -0.75
CA GLN A 165 -18.48 10.99 -0.51
C GLN A 165 -17.31 11.87 -0.95
N ALA A 166 -16.08 11.52 -0.58
CA ALA A 166 -14.89 12.27 -1.00
C ALA A 166 -14.73 12.34 -2.53
N GLN A 167 -15.10 11.28 -3.25
CA GLN A 167 -15.06 11.26 -4.71
C GLN A 167 -16.17 12.14 -5.32
N GLU A 168 -17.37 12.14 -4.73
CA GLU A 168 -18.47 13.01 -5.16
C GLU A 168 -18.11 14.48 -4.97
N ASP A 169 -17.45 14.82 -3.86
CA ASP A 169 -16.96 16.17 -3.57
C ASP A 169 -15.86 16.59 -4.58
N GLU A 170 -14.88 15.72 -4.86
CA GLU A 170 -13.85 16.00 -5.88
C GLU A 170 -14.42 16.18 -7.30
N LEU A 171 -15.49 15.44 -7.64
CA LEU A 171 -16.19 15.58 -8.91
C LEU A 171 -17.04 16.85 -8.98
N ALA A 172 -17.56 17.32 -7.85
CA ALA A 172 -18.34 18.56 -7.76
C ALA A 172 -17.46 19.82 -7.80
N ASP A 173 -16.22 19.74 -7.30
CA ASP A 173 -15.24 20.83 -7.33
C ASP A 173 -14.53 21.01 -8.69
N MET A 174 -14.75 20.11 -9.66
CA MET A 174 -14.38 20.35 -11.05
C MET A 174 -15.41 21.28 -11.69
N GLU A 175 -15.10 22.57 -11.80
CA GLU A 175 -15.95 23.56 -12.48
C GLU A 175 -16.39 23.06 -13.88
N PRO A 176 -17.66 23.31 -14.29
CA PRO A 176 -18.11 22.94 -15.62
C PRO A 176 -17.25 23.68 -16.64
N ALA A 177 -16.55 22.93 -17.49
CA ALA A 177 -15.81 23.47 -18.62
C ALA A 177 -16.68 24.50 -19.36
N GLU A 178 -16.24 25.76 -19.37
CA GLU A 178 -16.88 26.81 -20.14
C GLU A 178 -17.06 26.30 -21.58
N GLN A 179 -18.31 26.20 -22.02
CA GLN A 179 -18.62 25.85 -23.40
C GLN A 179 -17.95 26.89 -24.30
N PRO A 180 -17.27 26.49 -25.39
CA PRO A 180 -16.56 27.43 -26.23
C PRO A 180 -17.58 28.41 -26.82
N LEU A 181 -17.34 29.70 -26.60
CA LEU A 181 -18.08 30.80 -27.20
C LEU A 181 -17.97 30.65 -28.73
N VAL A 182 -19.07 30.30 -29.40
CA VAL A 182 -19.16 30.40 -30.85
C VAL A 182 -19.18 31.89 -31.18
N GLU A 183 -18.03 32.44 -31.53
CA GLU A 183 -17.93 33.77 -32.12
C GLU A 183 -18.50 33.69 -33.55
N LEU A 184 -19.74 34.16 -33.70
CA LEU A 184 -20.30 34.55 -34.98
C LEU A 184 -19.50 35.75 -35.49
N GLY A 185 -18.53 35.49 -36.37
CA GLY A 185 -17.86 36.52 -37.13
C GLY A 185 -18.86 37.28 -37.99
N VAL A 186 -19.02 38.56 -37.69
CA VAL A 186 -19.79 39.52 -38.47
C VAL A 186 -19.06 39.74 -39.80
N GLU A 187 -19.80 39.67 -40.91
CA GLU A 187 -19.29 40.02 -42.24
C GLU A 187 -19.04 41.54 -42.28
N ASP A 188 -17.78 41.93 -42.45
CA ASP A 188 -17.44 43.32 -42.72
C ASP A 188 -17.68 43.59 -44.22
N GLU A 189 -18.71 44.39 -44.48
CA GLU A 189 -18.92 45.15 -45.72
C GLU A 189 -17.70 46.06 -45.94
N ASP A 190 -16.75 45.64 -46.78
CA ASP A 190 -15.94 46.59 -47.55
C ASP A 190 -15.46 45.89 -48.82
N GLY A 191 -16.27 46.06 -49.87
CA GLY A 191 -16.01 45.58 -51.22
C GLY A 191 -14.81 46.29 -51.84
N ASN A 192 -13.65 45.65 -51.77
CA ASN A 192 -12.51 46.03 -52.57
C ASN A 192 -12.10 44.88 -53.47
N ASP A 193 -12.56 44.96 -54.72
CA ASP A 193 -12.18 44.11 -55.84
C ASP A 193 -10.67 44.22 -56.09
N ILE A 194 -9.96 43.10 -55.99
CA ILE A 194 -8.68 42.92 -56.68
C ILE A 194 -8.85 41.82 -57.73
N GLU A 195 -9.13 42.27 -58.95
CA GLU A 195 -9.10 41.42 -60.13
C GLU A 195 -7.69 40.86 -60.40
N GLY A 196 -7.67 39.58 -60.77
CA GLY A 196 -6.94 39.15 -61.97
C GLY A 196 -5.50 38.67 -61.78
N ILE A 197 -5.35 37.34 -61.64
CA ILE A 197 -4.54 36.60 -62.63
C ILE A 197 -5.38 35.40 -63.09
N SER A 198 -5.64 35.40 -64.39
CA SER A 198 -6.41 34.45 -65.18
C SER A 198 -5.65 33.13 -65.39
N ASN A 199 -6.42 32.05 -65.52
CA ASN A 199 -6.31 31.00 -66.56
C ASN A 199 -5.10 30.03 -66.52
N ASP A 200 -5.23 28.71 -66.74
CA ASP A 200 -6.19 27.91 -67.53
C ASP A 200 -6.40 26.53 -66.83
N GLU A 201 -7.64 26.02 -66.74
CA GLU A 201 -8.23 24.92 -67.56
C GLU A 201 -7.47 23.58 -67.47
N GLU A 202 -8.06 22.38 -67.36
CA GLU A 202 -9.45 21.91 -67.35
C GLU A 202 -9.45 20.42 -66.95
N GLU A 203 -10.55 20.00 -66.32
CA GLU A 203 -11.31 18.75 -66.47
C GLU A 203 -10.73 17.31 -66.46
N GLY A 204 -11.55 16.45 -65.86
CA GLY A 204 -11.64 15.00 -66.10
C GLY A 204 -11.20 14.19 -64.87
N GLY A 205 -12.06 13.68 -63.98
CA GLY A 205 -13.35 13.05 -64.21
C GLY A 205 -13.19 11.52 -64.19
N THR A 206 -13.77 10.87 -63.17
CA THR A 206 -14.09 9.41 -63.07
C THR A 206 -12.92 8.42 -63.13
N SER A 207 -12.93 7.20 -62.60
CA SER A 207 -13.77 6.35 -61.74
C SER A 207 -12.96 5.06 -61.54
N ASP A 208 -13.20 4.32 -60.45
CA ASP A 208 -13.08 2.85 -60.31
C ASP A 208 -12.01 2.07 -61.10
N ARG A 209 -11.12 1.36 -60.37
CA ARG A 209 -10.96 -0.12 -60.43
C ARG A 209 -9.75 -0.65 -59.63
N GLU A 210 -10.03 -1.61 -58.73
CA GLU A 210 -9.20 -2.82 -58.50
C GLU A 210 -8.97 -3.56 -59.83
N PRO A 211 -7.87 -4.32 -60.07
CA PRO A 211 -7.37 -5.48 -59.31
C PRO A 211 -5.82 -5.48 -59.15
N GLU A 212 -5.10 -6.40 -58.50
CA GLU A 212 -5.14 -7.87 -58.40
C GLU A 212 -4.68 -8.38 -57.01
#